data_AF-A0A525II46-F1
#
_entry.id   AF-A0A525II46-F1
#
_cell.length_a   1.000
_cell.length_b   1.000
_cell.length_c   1.000
_cell.angle_alpha   90.00
_cell.angle_beta   90.00
_cell.angle_gamma   90.00
#
_symmetry.space_group_name_H-M   'P 1'
#
loop_
_entity.id
_entity.type
_entity.pdbx_description
1 polymer ?
#
loop_
_entity_poly.entity_id
_entity_poly.type
_entity_poly.pdbx_seq_one_letter_code
_entity_poly.pdbx_strand_id
1 'polypeptide(L)'
;MRATDPVVLLVLVLAIGIVAGLLFDRLAGPSWLARQFSGSTRGIVTSALVGVAGAFVGYHIAMLALGGGLIISLVAAAVGSAVVLFVWRMAK
;
A
#
# COMPACT_ATOMS: atom_id res chain seq x y z
N MET A 1 -25.28 6.47 -2.90
CA MET A 1 -24.01 5.74 -3.11
C MET A 1 -24.01 4.57 -2.15
N ARG A 2 -24.09 3.34 -2.64
CA ARG A 2 -24.12 2.14 -1.79
C ARG A 2 -22.68 1.74 -1.49
N ALA A 3 -22.41 1.27 -0.27
CA ALA A 3 -21.06 0.88 0.17
C ALA A 3 -20.44 -0.30 -0.62
N THR A 4 -21.19 -0.90 -1.53
CA THR A 4 -20.78 -1.98 -2.45
C THR A 4 -20.50 -1.51 -3.88
N ASP A 5 -20.58 -0.20 -4.16
CA ASP A 5 -20.26 0.33 -5.48
C ASP A 5 -18.77 0.08 -5.79
N PRO A 6 -18.41 -0.55 -6.93
CA PRO A 6 -17.01 -0.92 -7.24
C PRO A 6 -16.08 0.30 -7.32
N VAL A 7 -16.61 1.47 -7.67
CA VAL A 7 -15.87 2.74 -7.64
C VAL A 7 -15.49 3.13 -6.21
N VAL A 8 -16.39 2.93 -5.24
CA VAL A 8 -16.15 3.24 -3.83
C VAL A 8 -15.08 2.31 -3.25
N LEU A 9 -15.13 1.02 -3.61
CA LEU A 9 -14.11 0.05 -3.23
C LEU A 9 -12.74 0.39 -3.81
N LEU A 10 -12.68 0.79 -5.09
CA LEU A 10 -11.44 1.21 -5.74
C LEU A 10 -10.84 2.44 -5.06
N VAL A 11 -11.66 3.44 -4.74
CA VAL A 11 -11.21 4.63 -4.00
C VAL A 11 -10.72 4.26 -2.60
N LEU A 12 -11.38 3.34 -1.90
CA LEU A 12 -10.96 2.88 -0.57
C LEU A 12 -9.62 2.15 -0.60
N VAL A 13 -9.43 1.21 -1.53
CA VAL A 13 -8.16 0.47 -1.69
C VAL A 13 -7.04 1.43 -2.05
N LEU A 14 -7.30 2.39 -2.95
CA LEU A 14 -6.33 3.42 -3.33
C LEU A 14 -5.95 4.29 -2.13
N ALA A 15 -6.94 4.75 -1.35
CA ALA A 15 -6.70 5.55 -0.15
C ALA A 15 -5.88 4.78 0.89
N ILE A 16 -6.18 3.50 1.12
CA ILE A 16 -5.43 2.64 2.04
C ILE A 16 -3.98 2.46 1.56
N GLY A 17 -3.77 2.20 0.26
CA GLY A 17 -2.43 2.06 -0.30
C GLY A 17 -1.60 3.35 -0.18
N ILE A 18 -2.20 4.51 -0.42
CA ILE A 18 -1.56 5.82 -0.27
C ILE A 18 -1.20 6.07 1.20
N VAL A 19 -2.16 5.86 2.13
CA VAL A 19 -1.92 6.09 3.56
C VAL A 19 -0.87 5.14 4.10
N ALA A 20 -0.90 3.86 3.73
CA ALA A 20 0.11 2.88 4.13
C ALA A 20 1.50 3.25 3.60
N GLY A 21 1.63 3.63 2.31
CA GLY A 21 2.88 4.05 1.72
C GLY A 21 3.48 5.30 2.40
N LEU A 22 2.65 6.31 2.65
CA LEU A 22 3.05 7.53 3.36
C LEU A 22 3.43 7.25 4.83
N LEU A 23 2.68 6.37 5.50
CA LEU A 23 2.94 5.99 6.89
C LEU A 23 4.24 5.19 7.00
N PHE A 24 4.56 4.31 6.05
CA PHE A 24 5.84 3.62 5.99
C PHE A 24 7.02 4.55 5.67
N ASP A 25 6.82 5.59 4.85
CA ASP A 25 7.84 6.62 4.64
C ASP A 25 8.05 7.52 5.86
N ARG A 26 6.99 7.77 6.64
CA ARG A 26 7.04 8.57 7.88
C ARG A 26 7.60 7.80 9.07
N LEU A 27 7.18 6.55 9.28
CA LEU A 27 7.58 5.71 10.43
C LEU A 27 8.89 4.96 10.22
N ALA A 28 9.19 4.54 8.99
CA ALA A 28 10.45 3.88 8.63
C ALA A 28 11.33 4.82 7.77
N GLY A 29 11.32 6.11 8.12
CA GLY A 29 12.22 7.11 7.56
C GLY A 29 13.63 6.95 8.15
N PRO A 30 14.67 6.75 7.31
CA PRO A 30 16.05 6.71 7.74
C PRO A 30 16.48 8.01 8.41
N SER A 31 17.47 7.87 9.30
CA SER A 31 18.18 8.94 10.00
C SER A 31 18.35 10.22 9.16
N TRP A 32 18.28 11.36 9.84
CA TRP A 32 18.40 12.73 9.33
C TRP A 32 19.48 12.95 8.23
N LEU A 33 20.52 12.08 8.17
CA LEU A 33 21.56 12.03 7.14
C LEU A 33 21.11 11.55 5.74
N ALA A 34 20.13 10.65 5.62
CA ALA A 34 19.66 10.16 4.30
C ALA A 34 18.85 11.22 3.53
N ARG A 35 18.28 12.19 4.25
CA ARG A 35 17.58 13.35 3.66
C ARG A 35 18.50 14.32 2.92
N GLN A 36 19.82 14.23 3.11
CA GLN A 36 20.77 15.14 2.48
C GLN A 36 21.34 14.62 1.16
N PHE A 37 21.26 13.31 0.88
CA PHE A 37 21.93 12.72 -0.30
C PHE A 37 21.00 12.15 -1.38
N SER A 38 19.68 12.07 -1.17
CA SER A 38 18.76 11.45 -2.13
C SER A 38 17.50 12.29 -2.35
N GLY A 39 17.25 12.66 -3.61
CA GLY A 39 16.15 13.52 -4.06
C GLY A 39 14.77 13.10 -3.52
N SER A 40 14.30 13.87 -2.55
CA SER A 40 13.21 13.55 -1.62
C SER A 40 11.85 13.23 -2.24
N THR A 41 11.56 13.56 -3.51
CA THR A 41 10.22 13.35 -4.09
C THR A 41 10.11 12.05 -4.90
N ARG A 42 11.17 11.65 -5.61
CA ARG A 42 11.13 10.45 -6.48
C ARG A 42 11.04 9.15 -5.69
N GLY A 43 11.69 9.07 -4.53
CA GLY A 43 11.65 7.91 -3.65
C GLY A 43 10.27 7.69 -3.01
N ILE A 44 9.58 8.77 -2.66
CA ILE A 44 8.25 8.75 -2.01
C ILE A 44 7.17 8.32 -3.01
N VAL A 45 7.25 8.81 -4.26
CA VAL A 45 6.28 8.43 -5.29
C VAL A 45 6.45 6.96 -5.67
N THR A 46 7.69 6.46 -5.77
CA THR A 46 7.93 5.05 -6.09
C THR A 46 7.51 4.12 -4.95
N SER A 47 7.78 4.46 -3.69
CA SER A 47 7.29 3.69 -2.54
C SER A 47 5.75 3.68 -2.48
N ALA A 48 5.10 4.82 -2.71
CA ALA A 48 3.64 4.90 -2.76
C ALA A 48 3.03 4.03 -3.88
N LEU A 49 3.61 4.06 -5.08
CA LEU A 49 3.16 3.22 -6.19
C LEU A 49 3.32 1.72 -5.90
N VAL A 50 4.45 1.34 -5.30
CA VAL A 50 4.70 -0.04 -4.89
C VAL A 50 3.73 -0.49 -3.79
N GLY A 51 3.42 0.40 -2.83
CA GLY A 51 2.41 0.16 -1.80
C GLY A 51 1.00 -0.03 -2.36
N VAL A 52 0.61 0.76 -3.37
CA VAL A 52 -0.67 0.60 -4.08
C VAL A 52 -0.72 -0.73 -4.84
N ALA A 53 0.38 -1.13 -5.49
CA ALA A 53 0.46 -2.42 -6.17
C ALA A 53 0.27 -3.59 -5.19
N GLY A 54 0.94 -3.54 -4.04
CA GLY A 54 0.76 -4.55 -2.99
C GLY A 54 -0.66 -4.59 -2.42
N ALA A 55 -1.29 -3.43 -2.23
CA ALA A 55 -2.68 -3.35 -1.78
C ALA A 55 -3.66 -3.97 -2.78
N PHE A 56 -3.46 -3.69 -4.07
CA PHE A 56 -4.29 -4.22 -5.14
C PHE A 56 -4.18 -5.75 -5.24
N VAL A 57 -2.97 -6.29 -5.17
CA VAL A 57 -2.72 -7.73 -5.19
C VAL A 57 -3.32 -8.42 -3.97
N GLY A 58 -3.09 -7.88 -2.77
CA GLY A 58 -3.64 -8.42 -1.52
C GLY A 58 -5.17 -8.44 -1.51
N TYR A 59 -5.81 -7.38 -2.00
CA TYR A 59 -7.26 -7.30 -2.16
C TYR A 59 -7.81 -8.40 -3.09
N HIS A 60 -7.19 -8.58 -4.27
CA HIS A 60 -7.64 -9.58 -5.25
C HIS A 60 -7.40 -11.01 -4.78
N ILE A 61 -6.30 -11.26 -4.06
CA ILE A 61 -6.04 -12.56 -3.45
C ILE A 61 -7.14 -12.89 -2.44
N ALA A 62 -7.53 -11.96 -1.57
CA ALA A 62 -8.63 -12.21 -0.64
C ALA A 62 -9.98 -12.37 -1.34
N MET A 63 -10.21 -11.64 -2.43
CA MET A 63 -11.43 -11.79 -3.21
C MET A 63 -11.56 -13.16 -3.85
N LEU A 64 -10.46 -13.70 -4.38
CA LEU A 64 -10.44 -14.97 -5.10
C LEU A 64 -10.25 -16.19 -4.18
N ALA A 65 -9.44 -16.07 -3.13
CA ALA A 65 -9.02 -17.19 -2.28
C ALA A 65 -9.74 -17.24 -0.92
N LEU A 66 -10.25 -16.11 -0.42
CA LEU A 66 -10.83 -16.01 0.94
C LEU A 66 -12.32 -15.65 0.92
N GLY A 67 -12.98 -15.69 -0.24
CA GLY A 67 -14.43 -15.54 -0.37
C GLY A 67 -14.94 -14.10 -0.44
N GLY A 68 -14.06 -13.10 -0.61
CA GLY A 68 -14.46 -11.73 -0.97
C GLY A 68 -15.24 -10.94 0.07
N GLY A 69 -15.20 -11.34 1.33
CA GLY A 69 -15.75 -10.54 2.43
C GLY A 69 -15.06 -9.18 2.52
N LEU A 70 -15.83 -8.10 2.58
CA LEU A 70 -15.33 -6.72 2.50
C LEU A 70 -14.21 -6.43 3.52
N ILE A 71 -14.36 -6.91 4.75
CA ILE A 71 -13.35 -6.77 5.82
C ILE A 71 -12.09 -7.57 5.49
N ILE A 72 -12.24 -8.82 5.02
CA ILE A 72 -11.12 -9.71 4.69
C ILE A 72 -10.31 -9.13 3.53
N SER A 73 -10.99 -8.59 2.51
CA SER A 73 -10.35 -7.97 1.36
C SER A 73 -9.58 -6.69 1.73
N LEU A 74 -10.11 -5.89 2.65
CA LEU A 74 -9.41 -4.70 3.16
C LEU A 74 -8.19 -5.05 4.01
N VAL A 75 -8.31 -6.04 4.89
CA VAL A 75 -7.19 -6.52 5.71
C VAL A 75 -6.10 -7.11 4.81
N ALA A 76 -6.49 -7.93 3.84
CA ALA A 76 -5.54 -8.51 2.89
C ALA A 76 -4.89 -7.46 2.00
N ALA A 77 -5.59 -6.38 1.63
CA ALA A 77 -5.00 -5.24 0.95
C ALA A 77 -3.92 -4.56 1.82
N ALA A 78 -4.22 -4.30 3.09
CA ALA A 78 -3.23 -3.71 4.00
C ALA A 78 -2.00 -4.63 4.17
N VAL A 79 -2.22 -5.93 4.33
CA VAL A 79 -1.15 -6.93 4.46
C VAL A 79 -0.34 -7.03 3.16
N GLY A 80 -1.00 -7.10 2.00
CA GLY A 80 -0.34 -7.14 0.69
C GLY A 80 0.52 -5.92 0.43
N SER A 81 0.04 -4.72 0.80
CA SER A 81 0.82 -3.49 0.75
C SER A 81 2.08 -3.57 1.61
N ALA A 82 1.92 -3.99 2.87
CA ALA A 82 3.02 -4.11 3.82
C ALA A 82 4.08 -5.13 3.36
N VAL A 83 3.66 -6.30 2.87
CA VAL A 83 4.56 -7.35 2.38
C VAL A 83 5.34 -6.88 1.15
N VAL A 84 4.65 -6.28 0.16
CA VAL A 84 5.32 -5.83 -1.08
C VAL A 84 6.28 -4.68 -0.80
N LEU A 85 5.92 -3.74 0.08
CA LEU A 85 6.84 -2.68 0.52
C LEU A 85 8.04 -3.23 1.28
N PHE A 86 7.84 -4.24 2.13
CA PHE A 86 8.91 -4.88 2.87
C PHE A 86 9.90 -5.57 1.94
N VAL A 87 9.41 -6.38 1.00
CA VAL A 87 10.23 -7.07 -0.01
C VAL A 87 10.97 -6.06 -0.89
N TRP A 88 10.30 -5.00 -1.34
CA TRP A 88 10.92 -3.94 -2.14
C TRP A 88 12.07 -3.25 -1.41
N ARG A 89 11.93 -3.03 -0.10
CA ARG A 89 13.00 -2.46 0.72
C ARG A 89 14.16 -3.44 0.97
N MET A 90 13.89 -4.74 0.95
CA MET A 90 14.91 -5.77 1.11
C MET A 90 15.70 -6.03 -0.19
N ALA A 91 15.07 -5.76 -1.34
CA ALA A 91 15.70 -5.85 -2.66
C ALA A 91 16.53 -4.61 -3.04
N LYS A 92 16.45 -3.53 -2.26
CA LYS A 92 17.15 -2.26 -2.50
C LYS A 92 18.38 -2.13 -1.61
#